data_AF-A0A661BS24-F1
#
_entry.id   AF-A0A661BS24-F1
#
_cell.length_a   1.000
_cell.length_b   1.000
_cell.length_c   1.000
_cell.angle_alpha   90.00
_cell.angle_beta   90.00
_cell.angle_gamma   90.00
#
_symmetry.space_group_name_H-M   'P 1'
#
loop_
_entity.id
_entity.type
_entity.pdbx_description
1 polymer ?
#
loop_
_entity_poly.entity_id
_entity_poly.type
_entity_poly.pdbx_seq_one_letter_code
_entity_poly.pdbx_strand_id
1 'polypeptide(L)'
;MKHLSGKLFISITAYCAISFSSQELAAQSDVLDINEIGNVDISTLLEDTKTFNTIGMGIALSIAECHGKDICEPTVDEGEIGQLIETLDQRIEGVVSRQQNSEEELTPIITAYVDTKEKYADYLERLSEISKPEPELPQEEFVEEDLFTDEDALTEDEYSAFDDFEEDLEDDEDLDEFEDEYDLE
;
A
#
# COMPACT_ATOMS: atom_id res chain seq x y z
N MET A 1 -66.76 -23.57 39.52
CA MET A 1 -65.63 -24.33 38.95
C MET A 1 -65.72 -24.29 37.44
N LYS A 2 -64.56 -24.15 36.77
CA LYS A 2 -64.31 -24.05 35.30
C LYS A 2 -64.46 -22.63 34.75
N HIS A 3 -63.36 -21.84 34.79
CA HIS A 3 -62.38 -21.64 33.70
C HIS A 3 -63.00 -21.09 32.42
N LEU A 4 -62.60 -19.88 32.02
CA LEU A 4 -61.83 -19.69 30.79
C LEU A 4 -61.31 -18.24 30.73
N SER A 5 -59.99 -18.16 30.89
CA SER A 5 -59.14 -17.00 30.76
C SER A 5 -59.01 -16.67 29.27
N GLY A 6 -59.66 -15.60 28.82
CA GLY A 6 -59.45 -15.04 27.50
C GLY A 6 -58.25 -14.08 27.53
N LYS A 7 -57.03 -14.64 27.52
CA LYS A 7 -55.83 -13.85 27.27
C LYS A 7 -55.88 -13.39 25.81
N LEU A 8 -56.21 -12.11 25.60
CA LEU A 8 -56.08 -11.43 24.33
C LEU A 8 -54.57 -11.28 24.05
N PHE A 9 -53.99 -12.24 23.32
CA PHE A 9 -52.63 -12.13 22.80
C PHE A 9 -52.63 -11.10 21.69
N ILE A 10 -52.36 -9.84 22.03
CA ILE A 10 -52.01 -8.82 21.04
C ILE A 10 -50.60 -9.15 20.56
N SER A 11 -50.51 -9.90 19.47
CA SER A 11 -49.27 -10.11 18.74
C SER A 11 -48.94 -8.79 18.03
N ILE A 12 -48.14 -7.95 18.68
CA ILE A 12 -47.53 -6.78 18.04
C ILE A 12 -46.32 -7.31 17.28
N THR A 13 -46.53 -7.78 16.05
CA THR A 13 -45.45 -7.91 15.08
C THR A 13 -44.99 -6.50 14.72
N ALA A 14 -44.01 -6.00 15.45
CA ALA A 14 -43.26 -4.82 15.09
C ALA A 14 -42.46 -5.16 13.83
N TYR A 15 -43.03 -4.85 12.66
CA TYR A 15 -42.26 -4.73 11.43
C TYR A 15 -41.36 -3.51 11.61
N CYS A 16 -40.13 -3.73 12.09
CA CYS A 16 -39.05 -2.79 11.87
C CYS A 16 -38.76 -2.80 10.37
N ALA A 17 -39.48 -1.97 9.62
CA ALA A 17 -38.99 -1.49 8.34
C ALA A 17 -37.72 -0.70 8.65
N ILE A 18 -36.58 -1.37 8.62
CA ILE A 18 -35.29 -0.70 8.46
C ILE A 18 -35.35 -0.16 7.04
N SER A 19 -35.92 1.04 6.90
CA SER A 19 -35.63 1.87 5.75
C SER A 19 -34.12 2.10 5.84
N PHE A 20 -33.36 1.30 5.09
CA PHE A 20 -32.06 1.72 4.62
C PHE A 20 -32.34 2.93 3.74
N SER A 21 -32.49 4.09 4.39
CA SER A 21 -32.19 5.35 3.74
C SER A 21 -30.74 5.17 3.34
N SER A 22 -30.51 4.83 2.09
CA SER A 22 -29.25 5.07 1.41
C SER A 22 -29.04 6.58 1.50
N GLN A 23 -28.62 7.07 2.65
CA GLN A 23 -27.70 8.18 2.65
C GLN A 23 -26.52 7.58 1.90
N GLU A 24 -26.50 7.83 0.59
CA GLU A 24 -25.24 8.05 -0.09
C GLU A 24 -24.52 9.06 0.81
N LEU A 25 -23.76 8.53 1.77
CA LEU A 25 -22.51 9.14 2.15
C LEU A 25 -21.74 9.11 0.83
N ALA A 26 -22.00 10.11 -0.01
CA ALA A 26 -20.98 10.60 -0.88
C ALA A 26 -19.85 10.89 0.09
N ALA A 27 -18.89 9.96 0.18
CA ALA A 27 -17.55 10.29 0.57
C ALA A 27 -17.11 11.26 -0.53
N GLN A 28 -17.55 12.51 -0.41
CA GLN A 28 -16.92 13.62 -1.05
C GLN A 28 -15.57 13.63 -0.35
N SER A 29 -14.64 12.86 -0.94
CA SER A 29 -13.24 13.08 -0.71
C SER A 29 -13.09 14.57 -0.90
N ASP A 30 -12.75 15.29 0.17
CA ASP A 30 -12.57 16.74 0.19
C ASP A 30 -11.26 17.09 -0.53
N VAL A 31 -11.03 16.43 -1.67
CA VAL A 31 -9.96 16.70 -2.61
C VAL A 31 -10.38 18.00 -3.27
N LEU A 32 -9.62 19.04 -2.95
CA LEU A 32 -9.88 20.42 -3.34
C LEU A 32 -10.20 20.52 -4.85
N ASP A 33 -11.10 21.37 -5.32
CA ASP A 33 -11.24 21.56 -6.78
C ASP A 33 -10.05 22.39 -7.32
N ILE A 34 -9.60 22.15 -8.57
CA ILE A 34 -8.55 22.97 -9.20
C ILE A 34 -8.89 24.46 -9.21
N ASN A 35 -10.17 24.80 -9.33
CA ASN A 35 -10.64 26.18 -9.35
C ASN A 35 -10.58 26.88 -7.99
N GLU A 36 -10.36 26.12 -6.90
CA GLU A 36 -10.39 26.63 -5.52
C GLU A 36 -8.98 26.93 -4.96
N ILE A 37 -7.92 26.41 -5.59
CA ILE A 37 -6.51 26.57 -5.17
C ILE A 37 -6.10 28.04 -4.99
N GLY A 38 -6.65 28.93 -5.83
CA GLY A 38 -6.29 30.35 -5.82
C GLY A 38 -6.73 31.12 -4.57
N ASN A 39 -7.77 30.67 -3.87
CA ASN A 39 -8.41 31.43 -2.77
C ASN A 39 -8.54 30.65 -1.46
N VAL A 40 -8.21 29.36 -1.47
CA VAL A 40 -8.27 28.50 -0.29
C VAL A 40 -7.23 28.91 0.76
N ASP A 41 -7.46 28.63 2.04
CA ASP A 41 -6.48 28.84 3.08
C ASP A 41 -5.32 27.83 3.02
N ILE A 42 -4.19 28.22 3.60
CA ILE A 42 -2.97 27.38 3.64
C ILE A 42 -3.22 26.07 4.40
N SER A 43 -4.04 26.09 5.46
CA SER A 43 -4.36 24.87 6.21
C SER A 43 -5.08 23.84 5.36
N THR A 44 -6.06 24.25 4.54
CA THR A 44 -6.72 23.33 3.62
C THR A 44 -5.78 22.81 2.53
N LEU A 45 -4.84 23.60 2.02
CA LEU A 45 -3.79 23.08 1.11
C LEU A 45 -2.92 22.02 1.81
N LEU A 46 -2.60 22.22 3.09
CA LEU A 46 -1.87 21.21 3.88
C LEU A 46 -2.71 19.97 4.17
N GLU A 47 -4.03 20.08 4.29
CA GLU A 47 -4.93 18.93 4.43
C GLU A 47 -5.08 18.16 3.11
N ASP A 48 -5.12 18.85 1.97
CA ASP A 48 -5.13 18.23 0.64
C ASP A 48 -3.85 17.40 0.41
N THR A 49 -2.66 17.93 0.75
CA THR A 49 -1.41 17.14 0.67
C THR A 49 -1.44 15.87 1.54
N LYS A 50 -2.04 15.91 2.74
CA LYS A 50 -2.21 14.72 3.60
C LYS A 50 -3.19 13.71 2.98
N THR A 51 -4.21 14.19 2.28
CA THR A 51 -5.17 13.34 1.57
C THR A 51 -4.47 12.54 0.48
N PHE A 52 -3.64 13.20 -0.34
CA PHE A 52 -2.81 12.50 -1.33
C PHE A 52 -1.81 11.53 -0.69
N ASN A 53 -1.20 11.87 0.44
CA ASN A 53 -0.34 10.92 1.15
C ASN A 53 -1.12 9.66 1.58
N THR A 54 -2.32 9.84 2.14
CA THR A 54 -3.20 8.73 2.56
C THR A 54 -3.61 7.85 1.38
N ILE A 55 -3.96 8.45 0.24
CA ILE A 55 -4.25 7.72 -1.00
C ILE A 55 -3.01 6.91 -1.44
N GLY A 56 -1.82 7.51 -1.36
CA GLY A 56 -0.55 6.86 -1.67
C GLY A 56 -0.28 5.62 -0.82
N MET A 57 -0.61 5.68 0.48
CA MET A 57 -0.51 4.51 1.36
C MET A 57 -1.45 3.37 0.92
N GLY A 58 -2.66 3.69 0.48
CA GLY A 58 -3.60 2.69 -0.05
C GLY A 58 -3.09 2.02 -1.33
N ILE A 59 -2.56 2.82 -2.26
CA ILE A 59 -1.93 2.33 -3.49
C ILE A 59 -0.74 1.41 -3.15
N ALA A 60 0.15 1.86 -2.27
CA ALA A 60 1.32 1.09 -1.86
C ALA A 60 0.93 -0.27 -1.26
N LEU A 61 -0.12 -0.30 -0.44
CA LEU A 61 -0.65 -1.54 0.12
C LEU A 61 -1.20 -2.45 -0.97
N SER A 62 -2.02 -1.93 -1.88
CA SER A 62 -2.57 -2.70 -3.00
C SER A 62 -1.48 -3.30 -3.89
N ILE A 63 -0.38 -2.60 -4.11
CA ILE A 63 0.76 -3.11 -4.89
C ILE A 63 1.51 -4.18 -4.07
N ALA A 64 1.76 -3.93 -2.78
CA ALA A 64 2.47 -4.85 -1.90
C ALA A 64 1.75 -6.19 -1.73
N GLU A 65 0.41 -6.19 -1.75
CA GLU A 65 -0.39 -7.42 -1.70
C GLU A 65 -0.10 -8.39 -2.86
N CYS A 66 0.41 -7.89 -3.98
CA CYS A 66 0.74 -8.69 -5.16
C CYS A 66 2.22 -9.06 -5.29
N HIS A 67 3.08 -8.55 -4.41
CA HIS A 67 4.50 -8.86 -4.48
C HIS A 67 4.77 -10.35 -4.22
N GLY A 68 5.48 -11.02 -5.15
CA GLY A 68 5.85 -12.43 -5.03
C GLY A 68 4.72 -13.43 -5.29
N LYS A 69 3.65 -13.03 -5.98
CA LYS A 69 2.55 -13.91 -6.39
C LYS A 69 2.48 -14.00 -7.91
N ASP A 70 2.54 -15.22 -8.45
CA ASP A 70 2.54 -15.49 -9.91
C ASP A 70 1.27 -15.02 -10.62
N ILE A 71 0.14 -15.04 -9.91
CA ILE A 71 -1.15 -14.56 -10.40
C ILE A 71 -1.72 -13.60 -9.36
N CYS A 72 -1.51 -12.31 -9.58
CA CYS A 72 -2.10 -11.25 -8.77
C CYS A 72 -2.42 -10.02 -9.62
N GLU A 73 -3.56 -9.42 -9.33
CA GLU A 73 -4.01 -8.16 -9.94
C GLU A 73 -4.25 -7.18 -8.79
N PRO A 74 -3.43 -6.11 -8.68
CA PRO A 74 -3.66 -5.05 -7.71
C PRO A 74 -5.05 -4.43 -7.92
N THR A 75 -5.69 -3.98 -6.84
CA THR A 75 -7.00 -3.29 -6.92
C THR A 75 -6.95 -1.91 -7.58
N VAL A 76 -5.75 -1.40 -7.84
CA VAL A 76 -5.48 -0.09 -8.43
C VAL A 76 -4.95 -0.27 -9.84
N ASP A 77 -5.41 0.55 -10.79
CA ASP A 77 -4.97 0.48 -12.18
C ASP A 77 -4.01 1.62 -12.59
N GLU A 78 -3.25 1.42 -13.66
CA GLU A 78 -2.30 2.41 -14.18
C GLU A 78 -2.98 3.73 -14.59
N GLY A 79 -4.22 3.66 -15.08
CA GLY A 79 -5.00 4.83 -15.47
C GLY A 79 -5.44 5.66 -14.26
N GLU A 80 -5.83 5.02 -13.16
CA GLU A 80 -6.16 5.67 -11.89
C GLU A 80 -4.97 6.42 -11.32
N ILE A 81 -3.79 5.78 -11.25
CA ILE A 81 -2.57 6.47 -10.78
C ILE A 81 -2.18 7.60 -11.74
N GLY A 82 -2.33 7.40 -13.06
CA GLY A 82 -2.11 8.46 -14.05
C GLY A 82 -2.99 9.70 -13.82
N GLN A 83 -4.29 9.51 -13.57
CA GLN A 83 -5.21 10.61 -13.26
C GLN A 83 -4.84 11.35 -11.97
N LEU A 84 -4.36 10.62 -10.96
CA LEU A 84 -3.88 11.22 -9.72
C LEU A 84 -2.62 12.07 -9.94
N ILE A 85 -1.70 11.61 -10.78
CA ILE A 85 -0.51 12.38 -11.18
C ILE A 85 -0.90 13.66 -11.92
N GLU A 86 -1.83 13.59 -12.88
CA GLU A 86 -2.33 14.77 -13.60
C GLU A 86 -2.99 15.77 -12.65
N THR A 87 -3.72 15.27 -11.64
CA THR A 87 -4.32 16.11 -10.61
C THR A 87 -3.24 16.81 -9.77
N LEU A 88 -2.17 16.10 -9.39
CA LEU A 88 -1.04 16.69 -8.67
C LEU A 88 -0.32 17.75 -9.50
N ASP A 89 -0.17 17.55 -10.81
CA ASP A 89 0.41 18.56 -11.71
C ASP A 89 -0.41 19.84 -11.73
N GLN A 90 -1.73 19.71 -11.85
CA GLN A 90 -2.65 20.84 -11.77
C GLN A 90 -2.58 21.56 -10.42
N ARG A 91 -2.40 20.82 -9.31
CA ARG A 91 -2.21 21.39 -7.97
C ARG A 91 -0.92 22.21 -7.90
N ILE A 92 0.19 21.64 -8.36
CA ILE A 92 1.49 22.28 -8.37
C ILE A 92 1.44 23.57 -9.19
N GLU A 93 0.88 23.53 -10.41
CA GLU A 93 0.74 24.71 -11.27
C GLU A 93 -0.09 25.81 -10.60
N GLY A 94 -1.22 25.43 -9.97
CA GLY A 94 -2.09 26.37 -9.26
C GLY A 94 -1.39 27.05 -8.08
N VAL A 95 -0.68 26.28 -7.25
CA VAL A 95 0.02 26.80 -6.06
C VAL A 95 1.24 27.63 -6.46
N VAL A 96 2.01 27.21 -7.47
CA VAL A 96 3.14 27.98 -8.03
C VAL A 96 2.65 29.33 -8.56
N SER A 97 1.55 29.33 -9.33
CA SER A 97 0.95 30.56 -9.84
C SER A 97 0.53 31.50 -8.70
N ARG A 98 -0.10 30.97 -7.65
CA ARG A 98 -0.46 31.74 -6.46
C ARG A 98 0.77 32.34 -5.75
N GLN A 99 1.83 31.56 -5.57
CA GLN A 99 3.06 32.03 -4.92
C GLN A 99 3.74 33.16 -5.72
N GLN A 100 3.70 33.09 -7.05
CA GLN A 100 4.24 34.17 -7.89
C GLN A 100 3.47 35.49 -7.77
N ASN A 101 2.19 35.42 -7.39
CA ASN A 101 1.29 36.57 -7.33
C ASN A 101 0.97 37.04 -5.89
N SER A 102 1.59 36.43 -4.87
CA SER A 102 1.37 36.75 -3.46
C SER A 102 2.70 36.77 -2.69
N GLU A 103 2.68 37.28 -1.45
CA GLU A 103 3.83 37.21 -0.52
C GLU A 103 3.78 35.95 0.36
N GLU A 104 2.89 35.00 0.05
CA GLU A 104 2.72 33.77 0.82
C GLU A 104 3.86 32.77 0.56
N GLU A 105 4.33 32.14 1.63
CA GLU A 105 5.35 31.10 1.58
C GLU A 105 4.67 29.74 1.34
N LEU A 106 4.59 29.31 0.09
CA LEU A 106 3.91 28.08 -0.32
C LEU A 106 4.87 26.97 -0.75
N THR A 107 6.18 27.19 -0.62
CA THR A 107 7.23 26.23 -1.01
C THR A 107 7.04 24.86 -0.35
N PRO A 108 6.74 24.74 0.97
CA PRO A 108 6.54 23.44 1.61
C PRO A 108 5.37 22.66 1.02
N ILE A 109 4.30 23.35 0.61
CA ILE A 109 3.13 22.72 -0.01
C ILE A 109 3.49 22.22 -1.42
N ILE A 110 4.20 23.05 -2.20
CA ILE A 110 4.65 22.67 -3.54
C ILE A 110 5.56 21.44 -3.46
N THR A 111 6.54 21.44 -2.55
CA THR A 111 7.42 20.31 -2.32
C THR A 111 6.63 19.07 -1.94
N ALA A 112 5.66 19.17 -1.02
CA ALA A 112 4.83 18.04 -0.64
C ALA A 112 4.04 17.43 -1.82
N TYR A 113 3.51 18.25 -2.72
CA TYR A 113 2.85 17.74 -3.94
C TYR A 113 3.84 17.09 -4.91
N VAL A 114 5.01 17.70 -5.11
CA VAL A 114 6.06 17.15 -5.99
C VAL A 114 6.55 15.79 -5.47
N ASP A 115 6.88 15.70 -4.18
CA ASP A 115 7.32 14.44 -3.56
C ASP A 115 6.25 13.35 -3.69
N THR A 116 4.98 13.73 -3.58
CA THR A 116 3.88 12.76 -3.74
C THR A 116 3.71 12.32 -5.18
N LYS A 117 3.88 13.24 -6.14
CA LYS A 117 3.87 12.92 -7.56
C LYS A 117 4.98 11.94 -7.94
N GLU A 118 6.19 12.16 -7.42
CA GLU A 118 7.32 11.26 -7.65
C GLU A 118 7.04 9.85 -7.09
N LYS A 119 6.45 9.75 -5.89
CA LYS A 119 6.01 8.46 -5.33
C LYS A 119 4.99 7.75 -6.21
N TYR A 120 4.04 8.47 -6.79
CA TYR A 120 3.04 7.86 -7.67
C TYR A 120 3.64 7.40 -8.99
N ALA A 121 4.66 8.10 -9.51
CA ALA A 121 5.41 7.64 -10.66
C ALA A 121 6.16 6.32 -10.36
N ASP A 122 6.74 6.18 -9.17
CA ASP A 122 7.33 4.90 -8.71
C ASP A 122 6.27 3.78 -8.61
N TYR A 123 5.08 4.09 -8.10
CA TYR A 123 3.98 3.11 -8.08
C TYR A 123 3.56 2.63 -9.46
N LEU A 124 3.54 3.51 -10.47
CA LEU A 124 3.29 3.12 -11.87
C LEU A 124 4.37 2.18 -12.39
N GLU A 125 5.64 2.47 -12.12
CA GLU A 125 6.74 1.59 -12.53
C GLU A 125 6.58 0.20 -11.93
N ARG A 126 6.29 0.11 -10.63
CA ARG A 126 6.07 -1.15 -9.91
C ARG A 126 4.84 -1.92 -10.39
N LEU A 127 3.74 -1.25 -10.72
CA LEU A 127 2.57 -1.90 -11.34
C LEU A 127 2.93 -2.52 -12.70
N SER A 128 3.75 -1.83 -13.49
CA SER A 128 4.20 -2.34 -14.79
C SER A 128 5.08 -3.58 -14.65
N GLU A 129 5.79 -3.75 -13.54
CA GLU A 129 6.60 -4.94 -13.24
C GLU A 129 5.71 -6.12 -12.86
N ILE A 130 4.70 -5.90 -12.03
CA ILE A 130 3.73 -6.95 -11.64
C ILE A 130 2.93 -7.44 -12.87
N SER A 131 2.60 -6.54 -13.79
CA SER A 131 1.78 -6.85 -14.96
C SER A 131 2.57 -7.47 -16.12
N LYS A 132 3.91 -7.47 -16.06
CA LYS A 132 4.72 -8.15 -17.07
C LYS A 132 4.61 -9.65 -16.84
N PRO A 133 4.14 -10.43 -17.83
CA PRO A 133 4.24 -11.88 -17.73
C PRO A 133 5.73 -12.20 -17.54
N GLU A 134 6.03 -12.93 -16.47
CA GLU A 134 7.36 -13.50 -16.28
C GLU A 134 7.71 -14.19 -17.61
N PRO A 135 8.88 -13.88 -18.23
CA PRO A 135 9.25 -14.59 -19.44
C PRO A 135 9.20 -16.06 -19.09
N GLU A 136 8.35 -16.83 -19.79
CA GLU A 136 8.40 -18.28 -19.75
C GLU A 136 9.86 -18.62 -20.10
N LEU A 137 10.69 -18.85 -19.08
CA LEU A 137 11.94 -19.53 -19.28
C LEU A 137 11.52 -20.78 -20.03
N PRO A 138 12.12 -21.08 -21.20
CA PRO A 138 11.82 -22.32 -21.88
C PRO A 138 11.96 -23.37 -20.80
N GLN A 139 10.86 -24.08 -20.50
CA GLN A 139 10.94 -25.23 -19.63
C GLN A 139 11.99 -26.09 -20.31
N GLU A 140 13.22 -26.07 -19.78
CA GLU A 140 14.18 -27.09 -20.08
C GLU A 140 13.43 -28.33 -19.65
N GLU A 141 12.93 -29.03 -20.66
CA GLU A 141 12.42 -30.37 -20.53
C GLU A 141 13.55 -31.06 -19.78
N PHE A 142 13.37 -31.27 -18.47
CA PHE A 142 14.19 -32.17 -17.70
C PHE A 142 13.91 -33.51 -18.35
N VAL A 143 14.64 -33.79 -19.43
CA VAL A 143 14.91 -35.13 -19.85
C VAL A 143 15.62 -35.69 -18.64
N GLU A 144 14.89 -36.46 -17.82
CA GLU A 144 15.48 -37.42 -16.91
C GLU A 144 16.30 -38.37 -17.80
N GLU A 145 17.49 -37.93 -18.18
CA GLU A 145 18.54 -38.82 -18.60
C GLU A 145 18.90 -39.55 -17.32
N ASP A 146 18.40 -40.78 -17.23
CA ASP A 146 18.62 -41.75 -16.17
C ASP A 146 20.13 -41.95 -15.98
N LEU A 147 20.74 -41.04 -15.23
CA LEU A 147 22.18 -40.96 -14.97
C LEU A 147 22.59 -41.82 -13.77
N PHE A 148 21.65 -42.58 -13.20
CA PHE A 148 21.93 -43.57 -12.18
C PHE A 148 21.99 -44.96 -12.81
N THR A 149 23.13 -45.25 -13.44
CA THR A 149 23.52 -46.66 -13.55
C THR A 149 23.86 -47.14 -12.14
N ASP A 150 23.35 -48.31 -11.74
CA ASP A 150 23.51 -48.94 -10.41
C ASP A 150 24.98 -49.24 -9.99
N GLU A 151 25.98 -48.62 -10.62
CA GLU A 151 27.40 -48.88 -10.42
C GLU A 151 28.13 -47.82 -9.57
N ASP A 152 27.53 -46.66 -9.29
CA ASP A 152 28.11 -45.60 -8.42
C ASP A 152 27.50 -45.58 -7.00
N ALA A 153 27.33 -46.76 -6.41
CA ALA A 153 27.05 -46.87 -4.98
C ALA A 153 28.30 -46.43 -4.19
N LEU A 154 28.31 -45.16 -3.74
CA LEU A 154 29.27 -44.64 -2.79
C LEU A 154 29.27 -45.51 -1.51
N THR A 155 30.42 -46.07 -1.17
CA THR A 155 30.62 -46.83 0.07
C THR A 155 30.61 -45.90 1.28
N GLU A 156 30.07 -46.36 2.41
CA GLU A 156 29.86 -45.65 3.70
C GLU A 156 31.10 -44.97 4.36
N ASP A 157 32.26 -44.94 3.73
CA ASP A 157 33.50 -44.42 4.32
C ASP A 157 33.78 -42.93 4.03
N GLU A 158 32.89 -42.21 3.31
CA GLU A 158 33.10 -40.79 2.95
C GLU A 158 32.23 -39.80 3.76
N TYR A 159 31.59 -40.23 4.84
CA TYR A 159 30.85 -39.34 5.75
C TYR A 159 31.73 -38.66 6.82
N SER A 160 33.04 -38.96 6.87
CA SER A 160 33.94 -38.40 7.89
C SER A 160 34.53 -37.03 7.54
N ALA A 161 34.15 -36.41 6.42
CA ALA A 161 34.72 -35.14 5.95
C ALA A 161 33.86 -33.89 6.25
N PHE A 162 32.69 -34.04 6.85
CA PHE A 162 31.77 -32.92 7.14
C PHE A 162 31.66 -32.55 8.62
N ASP A 163 32.42 -33.21 9.50
CA ASP A 163 32.36 -33.01 10.96
C ASP A 163 33.30 -31.90 11.48
N ASP A 164 33.85 -31.07 10.59
CA ASP A 164 34.90 -30.09 10.91
C ASP A 164 34.51 -28.63 10.55
N PHE A 165 33.21 -28.35 10.41
CA PHE A 165 32.70 -26.99 10.13
C PHE A 165 31.73 -26.49 11.22
N GLU A 166 31.96 -26.88 12.46
CA GLU A 166 31.17 -26.48 13.62
C GLU A 166 32.04 -25.76 14.67
N GLU A 167 32.92 -24.84 14.27
CA GLU A 167 33.68 -24.01 15.22
C GLU A 167 34.20 -22.69 14.60
N ASP A 168 33.31 -21.76 14.18
CA ASP A 168 33.67 -20.32 14.16
C ASP A 168 32.48 -19.35 13.95
N LEU A 169 31.43 -19.48 14.75
CA LEU A 169 30.46 -18.39 14.91
C LEU A 169 30.60 -17.80 16.33
N GLU A 170 31.72 -17.10 16.54
CA GLU A 170 31.84 -16.13 17.63
C GLU A 170 30.89 -14.95 17.35
N ASP A 171 29.68 -15.08 17.88
CA ASP A 171 29.00 -14.12 18.76
C ASP A 171 29.56 -12.68 18.80
N ASP A 172 29.09 -11.81 17.90
CA ASP A 172 29.15 -10.35 18.08
C ASP A 172 27.70 -9.81 18.22
N GLU A 173 27.05 -10.21 19.31
CA GLU A 173 25.95 -9.44 19.91
C GLU A 173 26.54 -8.18 20.56
N ASP A 174 26.46 -7.03 19.87
CA ASP A 174 26.50 -5.72 20.52
C ASP A 174 25.31 -4.89 20.01
N LEU A 175 24.14 -5.23 20.55
CA LEU A 175 22.96 -4.38 20.60
C LEU A 175 23.07 -3.41 21.80
N ASP A 176 22.95 -2.14 21.48
CA ASP A 176 22.42 -1.04 22.28
C ASP A 176 23.18 -0.59 23.55
N GLU A 177 23.76 0.62 23.46
CA GLU A 177 23.63 1.59 24.56
C GLU A 177 23.25 2.97 23.99
N PHE A 178 21.96 3.29 24.14
CA PHE A 178 21.41 4.63 24.19
C PHE A 178 22.20 5.50 25.18
N GLU A 179 22.56 6.72 24.79
CA GLU A 179 22.43 7.84 25.72
C GLU A 179 22.17 9.15 24.96
N ASP A 180 20.95 9.64 25.18
CA ASP A 180 20.54 11.00 24.92
C ASP A 180 21.39 12.00 25.72
N GLU A 181 21.31 13.27 25.30
CA GLU A 181 21.32 14.44 26.19
C GLU A 181 22.68 15.10 26.53
N TYR A 182 22.97 16.27 25.92
CA TYR A 182 22.76 17.61 26.52
C TYR A 182 23.54 18.70 25.75
N ASP A 183 22.85 19.81 25.47
CA ASP A 183 23.43 21.15 25.30
C ASP A 183 24.46 21.45 26.40
N LEU A 184 25.52 22.23 26.09
CA LEU A 184 25.92 23.42 26.86
C LEU A 184 27.14 24.14 26.24
N GLU A 185 26.89 25.43 25.98
CA GLU A 185 27.79 26.61 25.78
C GLU A 185 28.51 26.84 24.44
#